data_AF-A0A6I2VJG6-F1
#
_entry.id   AF-A0A6I2VJG6-F1
#
_cell.length_a   1.000
_cell.length_b   1.000
_cell.length_c   1.000
_cell.angle_alpha   90.00
_cell.angle_beta   90.00
_cell.angle_gamma   90.00
#
_symmetry.space_group_name_H-M   'P 1'
#
loop_
_entity.id
_entity.type
_entity.pdbx_description
1 polymer ?
#
loop_
_entity_poly.entity_id
_entity_poly.type
_entity_poly.pdbx_seq_one_letter_code
_entity_poly.pdbx_strand_id
1 'polypeptide(L)'
;MSAGAQVFEEFARAALPSYGIDPEAVVTLLNVSENGTFRIDDPIQGRSVLRVHRTDYHSRQAVRGELDWISALRDDDVVKTPAYLPDLTGESVVTARNSAGDERFVVRFDWVEGSEPTEDRLQQDFLQLGAITARLHEHAKRWQRPPGFSRFIWDYDTSIGEHGHWGPWQDGLAVDAEALEVLTRCSRRVEERLHRFGKGPDRFGLVHADMRLANLLVNGDDVTVIDFDDCGLSWFMYDLG
;
A
#
# COMPACT_ATOMS: atom_id res chain seq x y z
N MET A 1 19.80 11.92 9.14
CA MET A 1 18.54 11.66 8.42
C MET A 1 18.60 12.40 7.09
N SER A 2 18.12 11.82 5.99
CA SER A 2 18.03 12.54 4.71
C SER A 2 17.02 13.69 4.83
N ALA A 3 17.12 14.71 3.98
CA ALA A 3 16.18 15.84 3.98
C ALA A 3 14.71 15.39 3.83
N GLY A 4 14.45 14.32 3.06
CA GLY A 4 13.11 13.74 2.92
C GLY A 4 12.58 13.10 4.22
N ALA A 5 13.43 12.45 5.01
CA ALA A 5 13.04 11.85 6.28
C ALA A 5 12.64 12.90 7.33
N GLN A 6 13.32 14.06 7.36
CA GLN A 6 12.97 15.16 8.26
C GLN A 6 11.59 15.76 7.92
N VAL A 7 11.26 15.88 6.64
CA VAL A 7 9.96 16.42 6.20
C VAL A 7 8.81 15.53 6.68
N PHE A 8 8.94 14.21 6.55
CA PHE A 8 7.90 13.29 7.00
C PHE A 8 7.71 13.27 8.53
N GLU A 9 8.79 13.44 9.30
CA GLU A 9 8.71 13.44 10.77
C GLU A 9 7.88 14.63 11.30
N GLU A 10 7.98 15.81 10.69
CA GLU A 10 7.15 16.97 11.07
C GLU A 10 5.65 16.66 10.98
N PHE A 11 5.23 16.00 9.90
CA PHE A 11 3.83 15.58 9.73
C PHE A 11 3.42 14.49 10.71
N ALA A 12 4.29 13.50 10.96
CA ALA A 12 4.02 12.45 11.95
C ALA A 12 3.79 13.06 13.34
N ARG A 13 4.65 13.99 13.77
CA ARG A 13 4.52 14.71 15.04
C ARG A 13 3.26 15.58 15.10
N ALA A 14 2.96 16.30 14.01
CA ALA A 14 1.77 17.14 13.92
C ALA A 14 0.45 16.34 14.03
N ALA A 15 0.46 15.05 13.67
CA ALA A 15 -0.71 14.19 13.76
C ALA A 15 -0.96 13.60 15.16
N LEU A 16 0.05 13.52 16.04
CA LEU A 16 -0.06 12.85 17.34
C LEU A 16 -1.25 13.33 18.20
N PRO A 17 -1.50 14.66 18.33
CA PRO A 17 -2.60 15.15 19.17
C PRO A 17 -3.98 14.71 18.66
N SER A 18 -4.16 14.57 17.34
CA SER A 18 -5.43 14.09 16.76
C SER A 18 -5.75 12.67 17.20
N TYR A 19 -4.74 11.83 17.44
CA TYR A 19 -4.87 10.47 17.94
C TYR A 19 -4.82 10.36 19.47
N GLY A 20 -4.74 11.49 20.18
CA GLY A 20 -4.58 11.51 21.64
C GLY A 20 -3.27 10.90 22.13
N ILE A 21 -2.25 10.86 21.27
CA ILE A 21 -0.91 10.38 21.60
C ILE A 21 -0.14 11.51 22.27
N ASP A 22 0.70 11.18 23.25
CA ASP A 22 1.56 12.15 23.93
C ASP A 22 2.46 12.86 22.89
N PRO A 23 2.49 14.21 22.85
CA PRO A 23 3.40 14.95 21.97
C PRO A 23 4.88 14.59 22.15
N GLU A 24 5.26 14.10 23.32
CA GLU A 24 6.61 13.63 23.67
C GLU A 24 6.81 12.12 23.43
N ALA A 25 5.82 11.42 22.84
CA ALA A 25 5.97 10.03 22.45
C ALA A 25 7.19 9.83 21.54
N VAL A 26 7.84 8.68 21.66
CA VAL A 26 9.01 8.38 20.85
C VAL A 26 8.57 8.05 19.43
N VAL A 27 8.99 8.89 18.48
CA VAL A 27 8.75 8.71 17.05
C VAL A 27 10.03 8.18 16.40
N THR A 28 10.00 6.94 15.93
CA THR A 28 11.14 6.28 15.28
C THR A 28 10.81 6.00 13.83
N LEU A 29 11.59 6.55 12.91
CA LEU A 29 11.47 6.23 11.49
C LEU A 29 11.79 4.74 11.26
N LEU A 30 10.86 4.02 10.64
CA LEU A 30 11.07 2.63 10.22
C LEU A 30 11.62 2.58 8.80
N ASN A 31 10.95 3.26 7.87
CA ASN A 31 11.39 3.36 6.48
C ASN A 31 10.87 4.65 5.83
N VAL A 32 11.58 5.08 4.79
CA VAL A 32 11.08 6.03 3.79
C VAL A 32 11.22 5.36 2.44
N SER A 33 10.10 5.07 1.80
CA SER A 33 10.03 4.66 0.41
C SER A 33 9.19 5.70 -0.35
N GLU A 34 7.98 5.35 -0.76
CA GLU A 34 6.97 6.27 -1.24
C GLU A 34 6.40 7.09 -0.09
N ASN A 35 6.15 6.46 1.06
CA ASN A 35 5.60 7.06 2.27
C ASN A 35 6.63 7.11 3.39
N GLY A 36 6.39 7.96 4.39
CA GLY A 36 7.14 7.94 5.64
C GLY A 36 6.43 7.08 6.68
N THR A 37 7.04 5.96 7.09
CA THR A 37 6.46 5.07 8.11
C THR A 37 7.22 5.17 9.41
N PHE A 38 6.51 5.44 10.50
CA PHE A 38 7.07 5.69 11.81
C PHE A 38 6.47 4.75 12.85
N ARG A 39 7.32 4.14 13.68
CA ARG A 39 6.90 3.51 14.91
C ARG A 39 6.69 4.59 15.96
N ILE A 40 5.57 4.50 16.66
CA ILE A 40 5.23 5.34 17.79
C ILE A 40 5.24 4.48 19.04
N ASP A 41 6.04 4.85 20.03
CA ASP A 41 6.00 4.27 21.37
C ASP A 41 5.37 5.28 22.34
N ASP A 42 4.08 5.12 22.61
CA ASP A 42 3.31 5.95 23.55
C ASP A 42 3.18 5.23 24.91
N PRO A 43 3.43 5.92 26.05
CA PRO A 43 3.41 5.27 27.37
C PRO A 43 2.02 4.84 27.83
N ILE A 44 0.94 5.35 27.24
CA ILE A 44 -0.44 5.09 27.66
C ILE A 44 -1.13 4.15 26.67
N GLN A 45 -1.03 4.44 25.38
CA GLN A 45 -1.67 3.70 24.30
C GLN A 45 -0.81 2.54 23.77
N GLY A 46 0.47 2.47 24.14
CA GLY A 46 1.40 1.46 23.68
C GLY A 46 1.96 1.75 22.29
N ARG A 47 2.42 0.68 21.61
CA ARG A 47 3.10 0.79 20.33
C ARG A 47 2.11 0.80 19.16
N SER A 48 2.35 1.68 18.18
CA SER A 48 1.58 1.74 16.93
C SER A 48 2.45 2.22 15.77
N VAL A 49 1.89 2.25 14.56
CA VAL A 49 2.56 2.75 13.35
C VAL A 49 1.80 3.95 12.80
N LEU A 50 2.51 5.01 12.42
CA LEU A 50 1.99 6.11 11.60
C LEU A 50 2.56 6.02 10.20
N ARG A 51 1.70 6.00 9.19
CA ARG A 51 2.07 6.17 7.79
C ARG A 51 1.69 7.58 7.35
N VAL A 52 2.70 8.37 7.01
CA VAL A 52 2.55 9.70 6.40
C VAL A 52 2.63 9.52 4.90
N HIS A 53 1.51 9.74 4.21
CA HIS A 53 1.41 9.57 2.77
C HIS A 53 2.21 10.65 2.04
N ARG A 54 2.78 10.31 0.88
CA ARG A 54 3.32 11.34 -0.03
C ARG A 54 2.23 12.21 -0.64
N THR A 55 2.63 13.37 -1.13
CA THR A 55 1.73 14.29 -1.84
C THR A 55 1.26 13.69 -3.15
N ASP A 56 0.04 14.07 -3.56
CA ASP A 56 -0.52 13.88 -4.90
C ASP A 56 -0.65 12.42 -5.40
N TYR A 57 -0.35 11.43 -4.57
CA TYR A 57 -0.52 10.02 -4.95
C TYR A 57 -1.94 9.53 -4.77
N HIS A 58 -2.55 9.82 -3.63
CA HIS A 58 -3.90 9.40 -3.32
C HIS A 58 -4.78 10.57 -2.94
N SER A 59 -6.04 10.52 -3.39
CA SER A 59 -7.09 11.32 -2.77
C SER A 59 -7.44 10.75 -1.39
N ARG A 60 -8.00 11.57 -0.51
CA ARG A 60 -8.53 11.12 0.79
C ARG A 60 -9.51 9.95 0.65
N GLN A 61 -10.33 9.96 -0.41
CA GLN A 61 -11.28 8.88 -0.70
C GLN A 61 -10.58 7.58 -1.09
N ALA A 62 -9.47 7.67 -1.84
CA ALA A 62 -8.67 6.50 -2.18
C ALA A 62 -8.00 5.89 -0.94
N VAL A 63 -7.44 6.71 -0.05
CA VAL A 63 -6.89 6.22 1.23
C VAL A 63 -7.99 5.54 2.04
N ARG A 64 -9.19 6.14 2.15
CA ARG A 64 -10.33 5.48 2.82
C ARG A 64 -10.70 4.14 2.18
N GLY A 65 -10.68 4.04 0.86
CA GLY A 65 -10.95 2.78 0.15
C GLY A 65 -9.97 1.65 0.50
N GLU A 66 -8.71 1.97 0.78
CA GLU A 66 -7.74 0.99 1.30
C GLU A 66 -8.19 0.49 2.68
N LEU A 67 -8.51 1.42 3.59
CA LEU A 67 -8.91 1.11 4.96
C LEU A 67 -10.23 0.32 5.01
N ASP A 68 -11.17 0.63 4.11
CA ASP A 68 -12.42 -0.12 3.95
C ASP A 68 -12.13 -1.60 3.57
N TRP A 69 -11.16 -1.83 2.68
CA TRP A 69 -10.81 -3.19 2.29
C TRP A 69 -10.05 -3.91 3.41
N ILE A 70 -9.12 -3.24 4.08
CA ILE A 70 -8.43 -3.78 5.27
C ILE A 70 -9.45 -4.20 6.34
N SER A 71 -10.44 -3.35 6.65
CA SER A 71 -11.48 -3.69 7.63
C SER A 71 -12.26 -4.93 7.19
N ALA A 72 -12.74 -4.97 5.95
CA ALA A 72 -13.48 -6.12 5.44
C ALA A 72 -12.68 -7.42 5.48
N LEU A 73 -11.40 -7.38 5.09
CA LEU A 73 -10.51 -8.55 5.15
C LEU A 73 -10.33 -9.09 6.57
N ARG A 74 -10.31 -8.21 7.57
CA ARG A 74 -10.20 -8.56 8.99
C ARG A 74 -11.51 -9.08 9.54
N ASP A 75 -12.62 -8.41 9.24
CA ASP A 75 -13.96 -8.78 9.69
C ASP A 75 -14.36 -10.18 9.17
N ASP A 76 -13.93 -10.51 7.95
CA ASP A 76 -14.17 -11.80 7.30
C ASP A 76 -13.06 -12.86 7.57
N ASP A 77 -12.06 -12.55 8.40
CA ASP A 77 -10.91 -13.42 8.75
C ASP A 77 -10.17 -14.01 7.52
N VAL A 78 -9.99 -13.19 6.48
CA VAL A 78 -9.40 -13.62 5.20
C VAL A 78 -7.88 -13.74 5.31
N VAL A 79 -7.27 -12.74 5.92
CA VAL A 79 -5.82 -12.62 6.17
C VAL A 79 -5.59 -11.78 7.44
N LYS A 80 -4.45 -12.02 8.10
CA LYS A 80 -3.95 -11.06 9.09
C LYS A 80 -3.40 -9.84 8.35
N THR A 81 -3.85 -8.67 8.75
CA THR A 81 -3.38 -7.35 8.29
C THR A 81 -3.61 -6.35 9.44
N PRO A 82 -2.75 -5.35 9.68
CA PRO A 82 -2.93 -4.42 10.80
C PRO A 82 -4.27 -3.68 10.73
N ALA A 83 -4.97 -3.55 11.86
CA ALA A 83 -6.13 -2.67 11.93
C ALA A 83 -5.67 -1.21 11.80
N TYR A 84 -6.47 -0.36 11.16
CA TYR A 84 -6.29 1.08 11.30
C TYR A 84 -6.89 1.54 12.64
N LEU A 85 -6.29 2.58 13.22
CA LEU A 85 -6.71 3.20 14.47
C LEU A 85 -7.24 4.60 14.15
N PRO A 86 -8.55 4.85 14.29
CA PRO A 86 -9.12 6.17 14.02
C PRO A 86 -8.63 7.22 15.01
N ASP A 87 -8.79 8.49 14.64
CA ASP A 87 -8.49 9.61 15.52
C ASP A 87 -9.55 9.78 16.63
N LEU A 88 -9.36 10.76 17.51
CA LEU A 88 -10.27 11.05 18.63
C LEU A 88 -11.70 11.43 18.20
N THR A 89 -11.89 11.80 16.92
CA THR A 89 -13.19 12.13 16.34
C THR A 89 -13.82 10.95 15.59
N GLY A 90 -13.10 9.83 15.46
CA GLY A 90 -13.52 8.65 14.71
C GLY A 90 -13.11 8.69 13.22
N GLU A 91 -12.32 9.67 12.80
CA GLU A 91 -11.86 9.80 11.42
C GLU A 91 -10.70 8.84 11.13
N SER A 92 -10.76 8.13 10.00
CA SER A 92 -9.74 7.15 9.61
C SER A 92 -8.52 7.73 8.90
N VAL A 93 -8.62 8.98 8.42
CA VAL A 93 -7.54 9.68 7.70
C VAL A 93 -7.38 11.07 8.28
N VAL A 94 -6.25 11.34 8.92
CA VAL A 94 -5.93 12.67 9.48
C VAL A 94 -5.21 13.50 8.42
N THR A 95 -5.52 14.81 8.34
CA THR A 95 -4.67 15.76 7.60
C THR A 95 -3.73 16.42 8.59
N ALA A 96 -2.43 16.14 8.49
CA ALA A 96 -1.40 16.78 9.30
C ALA A 96 -0.80 17.97 8.53
N ARG A 97 -0.47 19.04 9.26
CA ARG A 97 0.13 20.27 8.69
C ARG A 97 1.50 20.51 9.29
N ASN A 98 2.52 20.70 8.46
CA ASN A 98 3.87 21.01 8.92
C ASN A 98 4.04 22.51 9.25
N SER A 99 5.24 22.90 9.67
CA SER A 99 5.60 24.28 10.00
C SER A 99 5.53 25.25 8.80
N ALA A 100 5.71 24.75 7.58
CA ALA A 100 5.62 25.51 6.34
C ALA A 100 4.16 25.71 5.85
N GLY A 101 3.20 25.01 6.47
CA GLY A 101 1.79 25.05 6.09
C GLY A 101 1.39 24.03 5.03
N ASP A 102 2.30 23.16 4.58
CA ASP A 102 1.98 22.04 3.71
C ASP A 102 1.10 21.02 4.46
N GLU A 103 0.35 20.21 3.71
CA GLU A 103 -0.51 19.17 4.28
C GLU A 103 -0.14 17.78 3.75
N ARG A 104 -0.32 16.76 4.60
CA ARG A 104 -0.23 15.34 4.24
C ARG A 104 -1.33 14.54 4.90
N PHE A 105 -1.74 13.45 4.26
CA PHE A 105 -2.60 12.45 4.91
C PHE A 105 -1.76 11.56 5.81
N VAL A 106 -2.30 11.25 6.98
CA VAL A 106 -1.69 10.38 7.98
C VAL A 106 -2.70 9.35 8.43
N VAL A 107 -2.32 8.08 8.39
CA VAL A 107 -3.10 6.96 8.92
C VAL A 107 -2.31 6.29 10.02
N ARG A 108 -3.01 5.90 11.08
CA ARG A 108 -2.45 5.11 12.18
C ARG A 108 -2.88 3.66 12.06
N PHE A 109 -1.97 2.75 12.34
CA PHE A 109 -2.18 1.31 12.34
C PHE A 109 -1.73 0.69 13.66
N ASP A 110 -2.34 -0.44 14.01
CA ASP A 110 -1.85 -1.30 15.08
C ASP A 110 -0.41 -1.76 14.81
N TRP A 111 0.33 -1.96 15.90
CA TRP A 111 1.65 -2.60 15.80
C TRP A 111 1.50 -4.09 15.49
N VAL A 112 2.33 -4.57 14.57
CA VAL A 112 2.42 -5.98 14.21
C VAL A 112 3.79 -6.50 14.63
N GLU A 113 3.80 -7.54 15.46
CA GLU A 113 5.02 -8.28 15.75
C GLU A 113 5.40 -9.16 14.56
N GLY A 114 6.68 -9.16 14.22
CA GLY A 114 7.24 -9.98 13.17
C GLY A 114 8.41 -9.32 12.47
N SER A 115 9.03 -10.07 11.56
CA SER A 115 10.09 -9.59 10.69
C SER A 115 9.84 -10.02 9.26
N GLU A 116 10.52 -9.39 8.31
CA GLU A 116 10.57 -9.88 6.94
C GLU A 116 11.08 -11.34 6.89
N PRO A 117 10.59 -12.15 5.93
CA PRO A 117 11.13 -13.45 5.60
C PRO A 117 12.65 -13.45 5.44
N THR A 118 13.32 -14.47 5.99
CA THR A 118 14.75 -14.70 5.78
C THR A 118 15.01 -15.53 4.52
N GLU A 119 16.19 -15.41 3.91
CA GLU A 119 16.53 -16.06 2.64
C GLU A 119 16.40 -17.60 2.66
N ASP A 120 16.60 -18.22 3.82
CA ASP A 120 16.48 -19.67 4.02
C ASP A 120 15.03 -20.19 4.01
N ARG A 121 14.04 -19.29 4.14
CA ARG A 121 12.61 -19.62 4.14
C ARG A 121 11.87 -19.30 2.86
N LEU A 122 12.55 -18.70 1.87
CA LEU A 122 11.93 -18.15 0.65
C LEU A 122 10.91 -19.10 0.00
N GLN A 123 11.26 -20.37 -0.22
CA GLN A 123 10.36 -21.31 -0.90
C GLN A 123 9.05 -21.53 -0.12
N GLN A 124 9.13 -21.67 1.20
CA GLN A 124 7.95 -21.84 2.04
C GLN A 124 7.11 -20.56 2.06
N ASP A 125 7.76 -19.41 2.18
CA ASP A 125 7.06 -18.13 2.29
C ASP A 125 6.43 -17.71 0.94
N PHE A 126 7.00 -18.07 -0.20
CA PHE A 126 6.36 -17.93 -1.52
C PHE A 126 5.11 -18.81 -1.69
N LEU A 127 5.13 -20.04 -1.16
CA LEU A 127 3.94 -20.89 -1.15
C LEU A 127 2.82 -20.22 -0.33
N GLN A 128 3.17 -19.68 0.84
CA GLN A 128 2.24 -18.99 1.71
C GLN A 128 1.72 -17.69 1.08
N LEU A 129 2.60 -16.91 0.44
CA LEU A 129 2.26 -15.72 -0.33
C LEU A 129 1.22 -16.05 -1.41
N GLY A 130 1.45 -17.08 -2.22
CA GLY A 130 0.48 -17.51 -3.24
C GLY A 130 -0.88 -17.91 -2.65
N ALA A 131 -0.89 -18.60 -1.51
CA ALA A 131 -2.13 -18.96 -0.81
C ALA A 131 -2.85 -17.73 -0.24
N ILE A 132 -2.11 -16.74 0.28
CA ILE A 132 -2.62 -15.45 0.74
C ILE A 132 -3.24 -14.69 -0.43
N THR A 133 -2.52 -14.54 -1.53
CA THR A 133 -2.98 -13.88 -2.76
C THR A 133 -4.29 -14.49 -3.26
N ALA A 134 -4.39 -15.82 -3.30
CA ALA A 134 -5.62 -16.50 -3.70
C ALA A 134 -6.81 -16.18 -2.77
N ARG A 135 -6.59 -16.11 -1.46
CA ARG A 135 -7.64 -15.72 -0.49
C ARG A 135 -8.09 -14.27 -0.71
N LEU A 136 -7.15 -13.35 -0.91
CA LEU A 136 -7.44 -11.95 -1.23
C LEU A 136 -8.31 -11.83 -2.49
N HIS A 137 -7.96 -12.55 -3.55
CA HIS A 137 -8.74 -12.55 -4.81
C HIS A 137 -10.14 -13.13 -4.63
N GLU A 138 -10.29 -14.22 -3.89
CA GLU A 138 -11.60 -14.80 -3.63
C GLU A 138 -12.51 -13.88 -2.81
N HIS A 139 -11.95 -13.20 -1.81
CA HIS A 139 -12.69 -12.17 -1.08
C HIS A 139 -13.05 -10.99 -2.01
N ALA A 140 -12.09 -10.46 -2.77
CA ALA A 140 -12.30 -9.33 -3.69
C ALA A 140 -13.40 -9.56 -4.74
N LYS A 141 -13.63 -10.82 -5.16
CA LYS A 141 -14.72 -11.20 -6.08
C LYS A 141 -16.10 -11.15 -5.44
N ARG A 142 -16.19 -11.32 -4.12
CA ARG A 142 -17.45 -11.45 -3.37
C ARG A 142 -17.80 -10.21 -2.57
N TRP A 143 -16.78 -9.44 -2.18
CA TRP A 143 -16.92 -8.27 -1.34
C TRP A 143 -17.76 -7.18 -2.01
N GLN A 144 -18.79 -6.73 -1.31
CA GLN A 144 -19.62 -5.61 -1.73
C GLN A 144 -18.95 -4.31 -1.31
N ARG A 145 -18.28 -3.67 -2.27
CA ARG A 145 -17.56 -2.41 -2.03
C ARG A 145 -18.54 -1.33 -1.55
N PRO A 146 -18.16 -0.53 -0.53
CA PRO A 146 -19.03 0.51 -0.02
C PRO A 146 -19.32 1.59 -1.08
N PRO A 147 -20.44 2.34 -0.96
CA PRO A 147 -20.73 3.47 -1.83
C PRO A 147 -19.58 4.49 -1.81
N GLY A 148 -19.14 4.92 -2.99
CA GLY A 148 -18.01 5.83 -3.10
C GLY A 148 -16.64 5.17 -2.89
N PHE A 149 -16.55 3.84 -2.87
CA PHE A 149 -15.25 3.17 -2.94
C PHE A 149 -14.49 3.63 -4.18
N SER A 150 -13.26 4.07 -3.98
CA SER A 150 -12.35 4.51 -5.03
C SER A 150 -10.96 4.00 -4.70
N ARG A 151 -10.27 3.47 -5.71
CA ARG A 151 -8.88 3.04 -5.67
C ARG A 151 -8.31 3.20 -7.07
N PHE A 152 -7.00 3.06 -7.21
CA PHE A 152 -6.39 3.03 -8.53
C PHE A 152 -6.98 1.95 -9.40
N ILE A 153 -6.92 2.21 -10.70
CA ILE A 153 -7.02 1.19 -11.73
C ILE A 153 -5.60 0.97 -12.22
N TRP A 154 -5.15 -0.27 -12.25
CA TRP A 154 -3.88 -0.74 -12.80
C TRP A 154 -4.21 -1.54 -14.06
N ASP A 155 -4.54 -0.82 -15.13
CA ASP A 155 -4.69 -1.43 -16.44
C ASP A 155 -3.51 -1.08 -17.34
N TYR A 156 -3.58 -1.44 -18.63
CA TYR A 156 -2.48 -1.12 -19.52
C TYR A 156 -2.20 0.38 -19.57
N ASP A 157 -3.24 1.22 -19.65
CA ASP A 157 -3.09 2.67 -19.81
C ASP A 157 -2.47 3.33 -18.58
N THR A 158 -2.87 2.88 -17.39
CA THR A 158 -2.41 3.43 -16.11
C THR A 158 -1.19 2.73 -15.51
N SER A 159 -0.71 1.65 -16.12
CA SER A 159 0.54 0.98 -15.72
C SER A 159 1.69 1.22 -16.70
N ILE A 160 1.48 1.02 -18.00
CA ILE A 160 2.55 1.04 -19.03
C ILE A 160 2.27 2.08 -20.13
N GLY A 161 1.00 2.42 -20.33
CA GLY A 161 0.51 3.33 -21.35
C GLY A 161 0.80 4.79 -21.02
N GLU A 162 0.03 5.68 -21.66
CA GLU A 162 0.30 7.11 -21.65
C GLU A 162 0.01 7.75 -20.27
N HIS A 163 -0.90 7.16 -19.50
CA HIS A 163 -1.36 7.69 -18.22
C HIS A 163 -0.82 6.90 -17.02
N GLY A 164 0.38 6.33 -17.15
CA GLY A 164 1.04 5.57 -16.09
C GLY A 164 1.10 6.34 -14.76
N HIS A 165 0.65 5.74 -13.65
CA HIS A 165 0.68 6.37 -12.32
C HIS A 165 2.10 6.72 -11.86
N TRP A 166 3.11 6.01 -12.38
CA TRP A 166 4.53 6.26 -12.11
C TRP A 166 5.24 7.04 -13.20
N GLY A 167 4.48 7.61 -14.14
CA GLY A 167 4.99 8.39 -15.26
C GLY A 167 5.46 7.53 -16.44
N PRO A 168 5.98 8.19 -17.49
CA PRO A 168 6.41 7.53 -18.72
C PRO A 168 7.70 6.73 -18.47
N TRP A 169 7.63 5.41 -18.61
CA TRP A 169 8.80 4.53 -18.49
C TRP A 169 9.90 4.85 -19.52
N GLN A 170 9.55 5.49 -20.64
CA GLN A 170 10.45 5.92 -21.70
C GLN A 170 11.47 6.95 -21.22
N ASP A 171 11.15 7.72 -20.18
CA ASP A 171 12.04 8.71 -19.58
C ASP A 171 12.97 8.10 -18.51
N GLY A 172 12.94 6.77 -18.34
CA GLY A 172 13.77 6.06 -17.38
C GLY A 172 15.27 6.22 -17.66
N LEU A 173 16.08 6.40 -16.61
CA LEU A 173 17.51 6.71 -16.69
C LEU A 173 18.35 5.70 -17.51
N ALA A 174 17.88 4.46 -17.63
CA ALA A 174 18.56 3.37 -18.34
C ALA A 174 17.92 3.04 -19.70
N VAL A 175 16.98 3.84 -20.19
CA VAL A 175 16.31 3.62 -21.48
C VAL A 175 17.09 4.35 -22.57
N ASP A 176 18.10 3.67 -23.14
CA ASP A 176 18.76 4.14 -24.35
C ASP A 176 17.93 3.83 -25.61
N ALA A 177 18.44 4.19 -26.79
CA ALA A 177 17.71 4.01 -28.05
C ALA A 177 17.40 2.54 -28.37
N GLU A 178 18.30 1.61 -28.01
CA GLU A 178 18.10 0.17 -28.25
C GLU A 178 17.05 -0.38 -27.28
N ALA A 179 17.17 -0.06 -26.00
CA ALA A 179 16.19 -0.40 -24.98
C ALA A 179 14.81 0.16 -25.33
N LEU A 180 14.73 1.42 -25.77
CA LEU A 180 13.48 2.06 -26.16
C LEU A 180 12.78 1.30 -27.29
N GLU A 181 13.52 0.87 -28.33
CA GLU A 181 12.94 0.10 -29.45
C GLU A 181 12.40 -1.25 -28.97
N VAL A 182 13.17 -1.98 -28.16
CA VAL A 182 12.78 -3.29 -27.65
C VAL A 182 11.58 -3.18 -26.72
N LEU A 183 11.63 -2.28 -25.75
CA LEU A 183 10.57 -2.09 -24.75
C LEU A 183 9.29 -1.54 -25.38
N THR A 184 9.37 -0.68 -26.40
CA THR A 184 8.19 -0.19 -27.13
C THR A 184 7.47 -1.34 -27.84
N ARG A 185 8.22 -2.24 -28.50
CA ARG A 185 7.63 -3.43 -29.12
C ARG A 185 7.04 -4.39 -28.07
N CYS A 186 7.70 -4.53 -26.93
CA CYS A 186 7.21 -5.33 -25.81
C CYS A 186 5.89 -4.77 -25.26
N SER A 187 5.84 -3.46 -25.01
CA SER A 187 4.66 -2.75 -24.51
C SER A 187 3.45 -2.94 -25.43
N ARG A 188 3.61 -2.73 -26.75
CA ARG A 188 2.55 -3.02 -27.73
C ARG A 188 2.07 -4.47 -27.69
N ARG A 189 3.00 -5.42 -27.52
CA ARG A 189 2.67 -6.84 -27.43
C ARG A 189 1.89 -7.16 -26.16
N VAL A 190 2.23 -6.51 -25.05
CA VAL A 190 1.50 -6.61 -23.78
C VAL A 190 0.09 -6.05 -23.94
N GLU A 191 -0.05 -4.86 -24.53
CA GLU A 191 -1.35 -4.24 -24.83
C GLU A 191 -2.28 -5.18 -25.63
N GLU A 192 -1.79 -5.71 -26.75
CA GLU A 192 -2.55 -6.62 -27.61
C GLU A 192 -2.99 -7.89 -26.86
N ARG A 193 -2.14 -8.42 -25.98
CA ARG A 193 -2.43 -9.62 -25.19
C ARG A 193 -3.45 -9.32 -24.08
N LEU A 194 -3.30 -8.21 -23.37
CA LEU A 194 -4.23 -7.79 -22.33
C LEU A 194 -5.60 -7.46 -22.90
N HIS A 195 -5.66 -6.79 -24.06
CA HIS A 195 -6.92 -6.55 -24.77
C HIS A 195 -7.63 -7.86 -25.12
N ARG A 196 -6.89 -8.86 -25.61
CA ARG A 196 -7.44 -10.20 -25.90
C ARG A 196 -7.85 -10.96 -24.65
N PHE A 197 -7.10 -10.82 -23.56
CA PHE A 197 -7.39 -11.45 -22.28
C PHE A 197 -8.64 -10.86 -21.63
N GLY A 198 -8.90 -9.57 -21.84
CA GLY A 198 -10.08 -8.87 -21.37
C GLY A 198 -10.08 -8.61 -19.86
N LYS A 199 -11.12 -7.93 -19.38
CA LYS A 199 -11.31 -7.52 -17.98
C LYS A 199 -12.59 -8.12 -17.37
N GLY A 200 -12.86 -9.38 -17.67
CA GLY A 200 -14.00 -10.10 -17.11
C GLY A 200 -13.92 -10.22 -15.57
N PRO A 201 -15.04 -10.43 -14.87
CA PRO A 201 -15.07 -10.49 -13.40
C PRO A 201 -14.28 -11.68 -12.81
N ASP A 202 -13.97 -12.69 -13.62
CA ASP A 202 -13.08 -13.81 -13.29
C ASP A 202 -11.59 -13.45 -13.37
N ARG A 203 -11.26 -12.31 -14.02
CA ARG A 203 -9.90 -11.92 -14.39
C ARG A 203 -9.47 -10.58 -13.81
N PHE A 204 -10.40 -9.66 -13.61
CA PHE A 204 -10.13 -8.27 -13.24
C PHE A 204 -10.98 -7.85 -12.05
N GLY A 205 -10.32 -7.35 -11.01
CA GLY A 205 -10.93 -7.04 -9.73
C GLY A 205 -9.96 -6.34 -8.79
N LEU A 206 -10.35 -6.20 -7.53
CA LEU A 206 -9.48 -5.61 -6.52
C LEU A 206 -8.34 -6.56 -6.19
N VAL A 207 -7.11 -6.04 -6.21
CA VAL A 207 -5.85 -6.74 -5.93
C VAL A 207 -5.02 -5.92 -4.95
N HIS A 208 -4.00 -6.52 -4.35
CA HIS A 208 -3.06 -5.79 -3.50
C HIS A 208 -2.09 -4.93 -4.31
N ALA A 209 -1.71 -5.38 -5.51
CA ALA A 209 -0.81 -4.73 -6.46
C ALA A 209 0.66 -4.58 -6.03
N ASP A 210 1.06 -5.12 -4.86
CA ASP A 210 2.45 -5.12 -4.37
C ASP A 210 2.69 -6.34 -3.46
N MET A 211 2.37 -7.54 -3.97
CA MET A 211 2.52 -8.80 -3.23
C MET A 211 3.98 -9.27 -3.20
N ARG A 212 4.87 -8.49 -2.58
CA ARG A 212 6.27 -8.84 -2.35
C ARG A 212 6.49 -9.46 -0.97
N LEU A 213 7.55 -10.26 -0.81
CA LEU A 213 7.92 -10.84 0.50
C LEU A 213 8.19 -9.78 1.57
N ALA A 214 8.72 -8.61 1.17
CA ALA A 214 8.93 -7.47 2.07
C ALA A 214 7.63 -6.92 2.68
N ASN A 215 6.47 -7.21 2.09
CA ASN A 215 5.16 -6.83 2.60
C ASN A 215 4.49 -7.96 3.42
N LEU A 216 5.26 -8.99 3.78
CA LEU A 216 4.86 -10.01 4.74
C LEU A 216 5.67 -9.88 6.02
N LEU A 217 5.00 -9.80 7.16
CA LEU A 217 5.62 -9.90 8.48
C LEU A 217 5.35 -11.29 9.06
N VAL A 218 6.43 -12.00 9.38
CA VAL A 218 6.40 -13.36 9.91
C VAL A 218 6.70 -13.35 11.41
N ASN A 219 5.84 -14.01 12.19
CA ASN A 219 6.04 -14.25 13.61
C ASN A 219 5.72 -15.72 13.94
N GLY A 220 6.74 -16.57 13.92
CA GLY A 220 6.54 -18.02 13.99
C GLY A 220 5.84 -18.53 12.73
N ASP A 221 4.66 -19.12 12.91
CA ASP A 221 3.80 -19.61 11.81
C ASP A 221 2.78 -18.55 11.33
N ASP A 222 2.68 -17.43 12.05
CA ASP A 222 1.77 -16.34 11.71
C ASP A 222 2.38 -15.43 10.65
N VAL A 223 1.60 -15.14 9.61
CA VAL A 223 1.97 -14.20 8.55
C VAL A 223 0.93 -13.11 8.45
N THR A 224 1.40 -11.87 8.55
CA THR A 224 0.60 -10.65 8.43
C THR A 224 0.98 -9.93 7.15
N VAL A 225 -0.01 -9.64 6.31
CA VAL A 225 0.16 -8.84 5.09
C VAL A 225 0.08 -7.37 5.48
N ILE A 226 1.02 -6.56 4.99
CA ILE A 226 1.07 -5.13 5.21
C ILE A 226 1.11 -4.37 3.88
N ASP A 227 0.97 -3.05 3.96
CA ASP A 227 1.18 -2.12 2.85
C ASP A 227 0.20 -2.26 1.66
N PHE A 228 -1.08 -2.06 1.94
CA PHE A 228 -2.13 -2.02 0.92
C PHE A 228 -2.20 -0.67 0.18
N ASP A 229 -1.15 0.18 0.27
CA ASP A 229 -1.18 1.53 -0.31
C ASP A 229 -1.36 1.48 -1.83
N ASP A 230 -0.88 0.45 -2.52
CA ASP A 230 -1.07 0.31 -3.97
C ASP A 230 -2.34 -0.47 -4.36
N CYS A 231 -3.15 -0.94 -3.40
CA CYS A 231 -4.29 -1.79 -3.73
C CYS A 231 -5.23 -1.12 -4.73
N GLY A 232 -5.73 -1.87 -5.69
CA GLY A 232 -6.43 -1.28 -6.82
C GLY A 232 -7.10 -2.31 -7.72
N LEU A 233 -7.82 -1.81 -8.71
CA LEU A 233 -8.45 -2.66 -9.71
C LEU A 233 -7.44 -3.05 -10.78
N SER A 234 -7.08 -4.32 -10.83
CA SER A 234 -6.16 -4.88 -11.83
C SER A 234 -6.63 -6.24 -12.30
N TRP A 235 -5.88 -6.83 -13.23
CA TRP A 235 -5.97 -8.27 -13.44
C TRP A 235 -5.49 -9.01 -12.20
N PHE A 236 -6.20 -10.04 -11.74
CA PHE A 236 -5.76 -10.86 -10.59
C PHE A 236 -4.35 -11.42 -10.78
N MET A 237 -3.97 -11.73 -12.02
CA MET A 237 -2.62 -12.20 -12.35
C MET A 237 -1.52 -11.16 -12.15
N TYR A 238 -1.86 -9.88 -11.95
CA TYR A 238 -0.89 -8.82 -11.69
C TYR A 238 -0.16 -9.03 -10.36
N ASP A 239 -0.86 -9.53 -9.33
CA ASP A 239 -0.27 -9.87 -8.02
C ASP A 239 0.77 -11.01 -8.07
N LEU A 240 0.96 -11.66 -9.21
CA LEU A 240 1.98 -12.70 -9.40
C LEU A 240 3.30 -12.15 -9.95
N GLY A 241 3.32 -10.91 -10.46
CA GLY A 241 4.51 -10.28 -11.03
C GLY A 241 5.52 -9.90 -9.97
#